data_AF-A0A953P900-F1
#
_entry.id   AF-A0A953P900-F1
#
_cell.length_a   1.000
_cell.length_b   1.000
_cell.length_c   1.000
_cell.angle_alpha   90.00
_cell.angle_beta   90.00
_cell.angle_gamma   90.00
#
_symmetry.space_group_name_H-M   'P 1'
#
loop_
_entity.id
_entity.type
_entity.pdbx_description
1 polymer ?
#
loop_
_entity_poly.entity_id
_entity_poly.type
_entity_poly.pdbx_seq_one_letter_code
_entity_poly.pdbx_strand_id
1 'polypeptide(L)'
;MAARNEYRCSIDRNQAGKYCVRIWVRYPRHAWTLSTFFLASSFDRSMKKLEEAFDFLQRHEEKLWFWGVDRAVDMGFSAEFLREAGLKLDLRADFPRKCAVLNIAPGRPVPAFLLGPVRRDLAESVESPRSMAAGR
;
A
#
# COMPACT_ATOMS: atom_id res chain seq x y z
N MET A 1 17.14 3.03 -19.11
CA MET A 1 16.19 3.59 -18.13
C MET A 1 16.02 2.59 -16.99
N ALA A 2 16.22 2.98 -15.74
CA ALA A 2 15.92 2.10 -14.61
C ALA A 2 14.40 1.88 -14.53
N ALA A 3 13.96 0.62 -14.41
CA ALA A 3 12.56 0.30 -14.21
C ALA A 3 12.07 0.90 -12.88
N ARG A 4 10.90 1.54 -12.88
CA ARG A 4 10.33 2.22 -11.70
C ARG A 4 9.45 1.26 -10.91
N ASN A 5 9.51 1.35 -9.59
CA ASN A 5 8.58 0.68 -8.69
C ASN A 5 7.20 1.32 -8.86
N GLU A 6 6.20 0.49 -9.12
CA GLU A 6 4.81 0.92 -9.22
C GLU A 6 4.12 0.62 -7.90
N TYR A 7 3.57 1.64 -7.25
CA TYR A 7 2.67 1.44 -6.13
C TYR A 7 1.25 1.81 -6.52
N ARG A 8 0.32 0.98 -6.07
CA ARG A 8 -1.11 1.22 -6.10
C ARG A 8 -1.62 1.27 -4.68
N CYS A 9 -2.43 2.26 -4.36
CA CYS A 9 -3.00 2.40 -3.03
C CYS A 9 -4.50 2.64 -3.11
N SER A 10 -5.23 1.99 -2.22
CA SER A 10 -6.68 2.12 -2.10
C SER A 10 -7.04 2.35 -0.64
N ILE A 11 -8.11 3.08 -0.40
CA ILE A 11 -8.63 3.35 0.92
C ILE A 11 -10.14 3.08 0.95
N ASP A 12 -10.61 2.48 2.02
CA ASP A 12 -12.04 2.23 2.27
C ASP A 12 -12.31 2.29 3.79
N ARG A 13 -13.56 2.51 4.21
CA ARG A 13 -13.94 2.43 5.62
C ARG A 13 -14.51 1.06 5.93
N ASN A 14 -13.89 0.36 6.87
CA ASN A 14 -14.41 -0.92 7.34
C ASN A 14 -15.69 -0.75 8.17
N GLN A 15 -16.34 -1.86 8.51
CA GLN A 15 -17.58 -1.88 9.31
C GLN A 15 -17.43 -1.25 10.70
N ALA A 16 -16.21 -1.19 11.23
CA ALA A 16 -15.90 -0.54 12.51
C ALA A 16 -15.54 0.95 12.36
N GLY A 17 -15.75 1.54 11.18
CA GLY A 17 -15.47 2.95 10.89
C GLY A 17 -13.97 3.29 10.75
N LYS A 18 -13.07 2.30 10.79
CA LYS A 18 -11.63 2.52 10.57
C LYS A 18 -11.31 2.58 9.09
N TYR A 19 -10.38 3.44 8.73
CA TYR A 19 -9.82 3.47 7.38
C TYR A 19 -8.92 2.25 7.19
N CYS A 20 -9.23 1.44 6.19
CA CYS A 20 -8.40 0.36 5.71
C CYS A 20 -7.67 0.82 4.45
N VAL A 21 -6.36 1.00 4.57
CA VAL A 21 -5.50 1.35 3.44
C VAL A 21 -4.79 0.10 2.96
N ARG A 22 -4.91 -0.19 1.67
CA ARG A 22 -4.23 -1.31 1.01
C ARG A 22 -3.18 -0.75 0.07
N ILE A 23 -2.01 -1.35 0.06
CA ILE A 23 -0.89 -1.00 -0.80
C ILE A 23 -0.50 -2.24 -1.58
N TRP A 24 -0.44 -2.12 -2.89
CA TRP A 24 0.16 -3.10 -3.76
C TRP A 24 1.38 -2.47 -4.40
N VAL A 25 2.52 -3.16 -4.37
CA VAL A 25 3.75 -2.69 -5.00
C VAL A 25 4.30 -3.75 -5.93
N ARG A 26 4.74 -3.30 -7.11
CA ARG A 26 5.52 -4.08 -8.07
C ARG A 26 6.93 -3.54 -8.10
N TYR A 27 7.88 -4.45 -7.84
CA TYR A 27 9.32 -4.23 -7.92
C TYR A 27 9.86 -4.88 -9.21
N PRO A 28 9.99 -4.14 -10.33
CA PRO A 28 10.34 -4.74 -11.61
C PRO A 28 11.76 -5.31 -11.63
N ARG A 29 12.68 -4.73 -10.84
CA ARG A 29 14.07 -5.21 -10.70
C ARG A 29 14.12 -6.69 -10.35
N HIS A 30 13.18 -7.14 -9.54
CA HIS A 30 13.13 -8.47 -8.96
C HIS A 30 11.97 -9.32 -9.50
N ALA A 31 11.20 -8.81 -10.48
CA ALA A 31 9.95 -9.39 -10.96
C ALA A 31 8.98 -9.80 -9.83
N TRP A 32 8.99 -9.06 -8.72
CA TRP A 32 8.27 -9.40 -7.49
C TRP A 32 7.17 -8.40 -7.17
N THR A 33 6.12 -8.87 -6.52
CA THR A 33 4.99 -8.04 -6.07
C THR A 33 4.70 -8.32 -4.61
N LEU A 34 4.41 -7.26 -3.86
CA LEU A 34 4.03 -7.35 -2.45
C LEU A 34 2.72 -6.61 -2.24
N SER A 35 1.81 -7.25 -1.51
CA SER A 35 0.55 -6.65 -1.10
C SER A 35 0.54 -6.49 0.41
N THR A 36 0.28 -5.28 0.90
CA THR A 36 0.22 -4.96 2.33
C THR A 36 -1.00 -4.11 2.65
N PHE A 37 -1.35 -4.04 3.93
CA PHE A 37 -2.40 -3.13 4.41
C PHE A 37 -2.14 -2.67 5.84
N PHE A 38 -2.80 -1.58 6.21
CA PHE A 38 -2.88 -1.12 7.59
C PHE A 38 -4.25 -0.50 7.90
N LEU A 39 -4.53 -0.30 9.18
CA LEU A 39 -5.74 0.36 9.65
C LEU A 39 -5.39 1.66 10.38
N ALA A 40 -6.20 2.70 10.18
CA ALA A 40 -6.07 3.96 10.88
C ALA A 40 -7.45 4.50 11.31
N SER A 41 -7.47 5.28 12.39
CA SER A 41 -8.70 5.83 12.97
C SER A 41 -9.17 7.12 12.30
N SER A 42 -8.33 7.77 11.49
CA SER A 42 -8.68 8.98 10.76
C SER A 42 -8.00 9.03 9.40
N PHE A 43 -8.50 9.89 8.51
CA PHE A 43 -7.92 10.09 7.20
C PHE A 43 -6.50 10.66 7.29
N ASP A 44 -6.26 11.70 8.10
CA ASP A 44 -4.91 12.27 8.26
C ASP A 44 -3.90 11.26 8.82
N ARG A 45 -4.32 10.43 9.80
CA ARG A 45 -3.47 9.33 10.28
C ARG A 45 -3.21 8.30 9.18
N SER A 46 -4.18 8.07 8.30
CA SER A 46 -4.00 7.19 7.13
C SER A 46 -2.96 7.75 6.17
N MET A 47 -3.00 9.06 5.88
CA MET A 47 -2.06 9.70 4.95
C MET A 47 -0.64 9.73 5.51
N LYS A 48 -0.48 10.11 6.79
CA LYS A 48 0.82 10.06 7.45
C LYS A 48 1.40 8.64 7.44
N LYS A 49 0.57 7.64 7.75
CA LYS A 49 1.03 6.24 7.77
C LYS A 49 1.35 5.71 6.37
N LEU A 50 0.63 6.18 5.35
CA LEU A 50 0.89 5.83 3.96
C LEU A 50 2.25 6.36 3.48
N GLU A 51 2.61 7.58 3.86
CA GLU A 51 3.94 8.16 3.58
C GLU A 51 5.06 7.34 4.24
N GLU A 52 4.93 7.06 5.54
CA GLU A 52 5.86 6.19 6.28
C GLU A 52 5.97 4.79 5.62
N ALA A 53 4.84 4.23 5.18
CA ALA A 53 4.79 2.93 4.54
C ALA A 53 5.52 2.93 3.19
N PHE A 54 5.32 3.95 2.35
CA PHE A 54 6.02 4.03 1.08
C PHE A 54 7.53 4.20 1.27
N ASP A 55 7.95 5.05 2.20
CA ASP A 55 9.36 5.24 2.52
C ASP A 55 10.00 3.93 3.04
N PHE A 56 9.34 3.22 3.94
CA PHE A 56 9.78 1.91 4.43
C PHE A 56 9.91 0.88 3.29
N LEU A 57 8.85 0.69 2.51
CA LEU A 57 8.81 -0.29 1.41
C LEU A 57 9.91 -0.03 0.38
N GLN A 58 10.13 1.24 0.06
CA GLN A 58 11.13 1.68 -0.91
C GLN A 58 12.57 1.53 -0.40
N ARG A 59 12.83 1.83 0.88
CA ARG A 59 14.16 1.68 1.50
C ARG A 59 14.55 0.22 1.70
N HIS A 60 13.57 -0.65 1.88
CA HIS A 60 13.80 -2.05 2.20
C HIS A 60 13.46 -3.02 1.06
N GLU A 61 13.36 -2.55 -0.20
CA GLU A 61 13.06 -3.36 -1.39
C GLU A 61 13.90 -4.66 -1.43
N GLU A 62 15.23 -4.54 -1.37
CA GLU A 62 16.15 -5.70 -1.44
C GLU A 62 15.91 -6.70 -0.31
N LYS A 63 15.71 -6.21 0.92
CA LYS A 63 15.44 -7.05 2.09
C LYS A 63 14.10 -7.74 1.93
N LEU A 64 13.04 -6.99 1.63
CA LEU A 64 11.69 -7.51 1.43
C LEU A 64 11.64 -8.56 0.31
N TRP A 65 12.34 -8.32 -0.80
CA TRP A 65 12.47 -9.28 -1.89
C TRP A 65 13.18 -10.56 -1.46
N PHE A 66 14.34 -10.44 -0.83
CA PHE A 66 15.14 -11.58 -0.39
C PHE A 66 14.30 -12.55 0.46
N TRP A 67 13.54 -12.02 1.42
CA TRP A 67 12.65 -12.83 2.26
C TRP A 67 11.34 -13.26 1.56
N GLY A 68 10.88 -12.50 0.56
CA GLY A 68 9.66 -12.80 -0.18
C GLY A 68 9.80 -13.83 -1.30
N VAL A 69 11.03 -14.12 -1.74
CA VAL A 69 11.34 -15.14 -2.77
C VAL A 69 11.47 -16.53 -2.18
N ASP A 70 11.94 -16.66 -0.94
CA ASP A 70 11.99 -17.94 -0.24
C ASP A 70 10.60 -18.34 0.31
N ARG A 71 9.69 -18.62 -0.63
CA ARG A 71 8.30 -18.99 -0.37
C ARG A 71 8.14 -20.31 0.40
N ALA A 72 9.23 -21.04 0.66
CA ALA A 72 9.20 -22.39 1.19
C ALA A 72 9.34 -22.49 2.71
N VAL A 73 9.90 -21.48 3.40
CA VAL A 73 10.25 -21.65 4.82
C VAL A 73 9.75 -20.54 5.75
N ASP A 74 9.65 -19.26 5.35
CA ASP A 74 9.36 -18.23 6.37
C ASP A 74 8.59 -16.98 5.93
N MET A 75 7.28 -17.15 5.70
CA MET A 75 6.35 -16.02 5.69
C MET A 75 6.25 -15.31 7.06
N GLY A 76 6.78 -15.90 8.14
CA GLY A 76 6.78 -15.36 9.49
C GLY A 76 7.67 -14.12 9.62
N PHE A 77 8.93 -14.22 9.20
CA PHE A 77 9.89 -13.11 9.30
C PHE A 77 9.46 -11.89 8.47
N SER A 78 8.96 -12.11 7.26
CA SER A 78 8.42 -11.03 6.42
C SER A 78 7.21 -10.34 7.09
N ALA A 79 6.36 -11.10 7.80
CA ALA A 79 5.22 -10.55 8.53
C ALA A 79 5.65 -9.76 9.78
N GLU A 80 6.67 -10.23 10.51
CA GLU A 80 7.22 -9.50 11.65
C GLU A 80 7.91 -8.20 11.24
N PHE A 81 8.70 -8.24 10.16
CA PHE A 81 9.37 -7.07 9.63
C PHE A 81 8.37 -6.01 9.12
N LEU A 82 7.29 -6.44 8.47
CA LEU A 82 6.19 -5.53 8.13
C LEU A 82 5.48 -4.98 9.37
N ARG A 83 5.32 -5.80 10.43
CA ARG A 83 4.67 -5.40 11.68
C ARG A 83 5.46 -4.30 12.42
N GLU A 84 6.79 -4.31 12.36
CA GLU A 84 7.63 -3.21 12.88
C GLU A 84 7.27 -1.87 12.24
N ALA A 85 6.96 -1.88 10.95
CA ALA A 85 6.47 -0.71 10.22
C ALA A 85 4.95 -0.47 10.39
N GLY A 86 4.25 -1.27 11.20
CA GLY A 86 2.79 -1.21 11.35
C GLY A 86 1.99 -1.68 10.14
N LEU A 87 2.63 -2.44 9.23
CA LEU A 87 2.03 -3.04 8.05
C LEU A 87 1.71 -4.52 8.30
N LYS A 88 0.77 -5.04 7.53
CA LYS A 88 0.43 -6.47 7.49
C LYS A 88 0.43 -6.94 6.04
N LEU A 89 0.72 -8.23 5.82
CA LEU A 89 0.52 -8.84 4.51
C LEU A 89 -0.96 -8.81 4.14
N ASP A 90 -1.23 -8.42 2.90
CA ASP A 90 -2.57 -8.46 2.33
C ASP A 90 -2.74 -9.73 1.49
N LEU A 91 -3.42 -10.71 2.07
CA LEU A 91 -3.67 -12.02 1.46
C LEU A 91 -4.97 -12.07 0.65
N ARG A 92 -5.69 -10.95 0.51
CA ARG A 92 -6.92 -10.89 -0.30
C ARG A 92 -6.55 -11.02 -1.77
N ALA A 93 -7.27 -11.88 -2.49
CA ALA A 93 -7.01 -12.18 -3.90
C ALA A 93 -7.14 -10.94 -4.81
N ASP A 94 -8.14 -10.09 -4.55
CA ASP A 94 -8.44 -8.92 -5.39
C ASP A 94 -7.94 -7.62 -4.78
N PHE A 95 -7.35 -6.75 -5.61
CA PHE A 95 -7.03 -5.37 -5.26
C PHE A 95 -8.09 -4.41 -5.82
N PRO A 96 -8.47 -3.33 -5.10
CA PRO A 96 -9.54 -2.46 -5.56
C PRO A 96 -9.21 -1.76 -6.88
N ARG A 97 -10.21 -1.64 -7.77
CA ARG A 97 -10.05 -0.98 -9.07
C ARG A 97 -9.84 0.53 -8.95
N LYS A 98 -10.57 1.20 -8.05
CA LYS A 98 -10.35 2.61 -7.72
C LYS A 98 -9.15 2.69 -6.79
N CYS A 99 -8.02 3.12 -7.32
CA CYS A 99 -6.76 3.25 -6.58
C CYS A 99 -5.96 4.44 -7.12
N ALA A 100 -5.17 5.04 -6.25
CA ALA A 100 -4.15 6.01 -6.63
C ALA A 100 -2.86 5.26 -7.02
N VAL A 101 -2.17 5.75 -8.06
CA VAL A 101 -0.98 5.10 -8.63
C VAL A 101 0.20 6.05 -8.60
N LEU A 102 1.37 5.55 -8.20
CA LEU A 102 2.62 6.28 -8.19
C LEU A 102 3.76 5.42 -8.74
N ASN A 103 4.71 6.07 -9.41
CA ASN A 103 5.86 5.42 -10.03
C ASN A 103 7.16 6.06 -9.52
N ILE A 104 7.97 5.29 -8.78
CA ILE A 104 9.16 5.78 -8.08
C ILE A 104 10.39 5.05 -8.59
N ALA A 105 11.48 5.77 -8.84
CA ALA A 105 12.75 5.13 -9.17
C ALA A 105 13.30 4.37 -7.95
N PRO A 106 13.76 3.11 -8.09
CA PRO A 106 14.29 2.31 -6.99
C PRO A 106 15.36 3.02 -6.17
N GLY A 107 15.39 2.79 -4.85
CA GLY A 107 16.38 3.37 -3.93
C GLY A 107 16.28 4.90 -3.73
N ARG A 108 15.30 5.57 -4.34
CA ARG A 108 14.99 6.98 -4.06
C ARG A 108 13.89 7.08 -3.00
N PRO A 109 13.98 8.01 -2.05
CA PRO A 109 12.86 8.29 -1.15
C PRO A 109 11.65 8.74 -1.95
N VAL A 110 10.46 8.56 -1.37
CA VAL A 110 9.21 9.00 -1.99
C VAL A 110 9.16 10.53 -1.96
N PRO A 111 9.17 11.21 -3.11
CA PRO A 111 9.11 12.66 -3.11
C PRO A 111 7.76 13.16 -2.60
N ALA A 112 7.77 14.10 -1.65
CA ALA A 112 6.55 14.62 -1.03
C ALA A 112 5.54 15.19 -2.04
N PHE A 113 6.01 15.75 -3.16
CA PHE A 113 5.14 16.29 -4.22
C PHE A 113 4.27 15.22 -4.90
N LEU A 114 4.67 13.93 -4.85
CA LEU A 114 3.85 12.83 -5.37
C LEU A 114 2.69 12.46 -4.43
N LEU A 115 2.77 12.84 -3.16
CA LEU A 115 1.75 12.49 -2.16
C LEU A 115 0.51 13.38 -2.24
N GLY A 116 0.65 14.61 -2.77
CA GLY A 116 -0.48 15.53 -2.95
C GLY A 116 -1.60 14.95 -3.82
N PRO A 117 -1.31 14.54 -5.07
CA PRO A 117 -2.30 13.87 -5.93
C PRO A 117 -2.87 12.60 -5.29
N VAL A 118 -2.01 11.74 -4.72
CA VAL A 118 -2.45 10.50 -4.05
C VAL A 118 -3.44 10.79 -2.92
N ARG A 119 -3.16 11.79 -2.08
CA ARG A 119 -4.06 12.21 -1.00
C ARG A 119 -5.43 12.65 -1.54
N ARG A 120 -5.47 13.40 -2.64
CA ARG A 120 -6.74 13.83 -3.26
C ARG A 120 -7.54 12.66 -3.80
N ASP A 121 -6.90 11.78 -4.58
CA ASP A 121 -7.55 10.60 -5.16
C ASP A 121 -8.12 9.68 -4.07
N LEU A 122 -7.39 9.52 -2.96
CA LEU A 122 -7.84 8.73 -1.81
C LEU A 122 -8.97 9.42 -1.03
N ALA A 123 -8.96 10.75 -0.91
CA ALA A 123 -10.06 11.51 -0.31
C ALA A 123 -11.35 11.35 -1.12
N GLU A 124 -11.29 11.53 -2.44
CA GLU A 124 -12.42 11.32 -3.35
C GLU A 124 -12.94 9.88 -3.33
N SER A 125 -12.07 8.92 -3.01
CA SER A 125 -12.43 7.50 -2.88
C SER A 125 -13.26 7.20 -1.62
N VAL A 126 -13.04 7.93 -0.53
CA VAL A 126 -13.83 7.78 0.71
C VAL A 126 -15.07 8.67 0.75
N GLU A 127 -15.05 9.80 0.05
CA GLU A 127 -16.16 10.76 -0.04
C GLU A 127 -17.25 10.34 -1.02
N SER A 128 -16.94 9.45 -1.96
CA SER A 128 -17.96 8.78 -2.77
C SER A 128 -18.60 7.66 -1.94
N PRO A 129 -19.73 7.87 -1.24
CA PRO A 129 -20.47 6.73 -0.71
C PRO A 129 -20.80 5.82 -1.89
N ARG A 130 -20.77 4.50 -1.66
CA ARG A 130 -21.44 3.56 -2.55
C ARG A 130 -22.88 4.05 -2.74
N SER A 131 -23.18 4.69 -3.86
CA SER A 131 -24.54 4.82 -4.38
C SER A 131 -25.02 3.42 -4.80
N MET A 132 -25.23 2.54 -3.83
CA MET A 132 -25.95 1.28 -4.01
C MET A 132 -26.71 0.94 -2.73
N ALA A 133 -27.90 1.51 -2.60
CA ALA A 133 -29.04 0.90 -1.92
C ALA A 133 -30.33 1.67 -2.31
N ALA A 134 -30.70 1.61 -3.60
CA ALA A 134 -32.06 1.89 -4.03
C ALA A 134 -32.38 0.89 -5.14
N GLY A 135 -33.21 -0.10 -4.83
CA GLY A 135 -33.58 -1.15 -5.76
C GLY A 135 -34.02 -2.45 -5.10
N ARG A 136 -35.02 -2.38 -4.22
CA ARG A 136 -36.04 -3.42 -4.04
C ARG A 136 -37.34 -2.75 -3.64
#